data_AF-A0A1A8TLK0-F1
#
_entry.id   AF-A0A1A8TLK0-F1
#
_cell.length_a   1.000
_cell.length_b   1.000
_cell.length_c   1.000
_cell.angle_alpha   90.00
_cell.angle_beta   90.00
_cell.angle_gamma   90.00
#
_symmetry.space_group_name_H-M   'P 1'
#
loop_
_entity.id
_entity.type
_entity.pdbx_description
1 polymer ?
#
loop_
_entity_poly.entity_id
_entity_poly.type
_entity_poly.pdbx_seq_one_letter_code
_entity_poly.pdbx_strand_id
1 'polypeptide(L)'
;MKPRQTKQDPQKDLFRPQLIDIINPNHALVRLAKVLDWDRLDTELGTHFATVGAAALPTRLMVGLLYLQHLYNLSDEMVLEQWLESPYYQYFCGETFFNMTSRAIQPVLLNGANV
;
A
#
# COMPACT_ATOMS: atom_id res chain seq x y z
N MET A 1 -6.32 18.02 -24.88
CA MET A 1 -7.13 16.79 -24.67
C MET A 1 -7.15 16.51 -23.17
N LYS A 2 -8.32 16.44 -22.52
CA LYS A 2 -8.42 16.13 -21.08
C LYS A 2 -8.37 14.61 -20.89
N PRO A 3 -7.62 14.07 -19.91
CA PRO A 3 -7.54 12.63 -19.70
C PRO A 3 -8.88 12.08 -19.20
N ARG A 4 -9.26 10.92 -19.71
CA ARG A 4 -10.50 10.22 -19.42
C ARG A 4 -10.45 9.72 -17.98
N GLN A 5 -11.16 10.40 -17.07
CA GLN A 5 -11.36 9.89 -15.72
C GLN A 5 -12.01 8.51 -15.80
N THR A 6 -11.31 7.49 -15.31
CA THR A 6 -11.83 6.14 -15.20
C THR A 6 -12.91 6.20 -14.14
N LYS A 7 -14.19 6.20 -14.54
CA LYS A 7 -15.31 6.08 -13.60
C LYS A 7 -15.18 4.71 -12.94
N GLN A 8 -14.75 4.68 -11.68
CA GLN A 8 -14.94 3.52 -10.83
C GLN A 8 -16.43 3.25 -10.78
N ASP A 9 -16.84 2.02 -11.09
CA ASP A 9 -18.23 1.61 -11.15
C ASP A 9 -18.69 1.24 -9.72
N PRO A 10 -19.44 2.11 -9.02
CA PRO A 10 -19.71 1.94 -7.58
C PRO A 10 -20.49 0.66 -7.28
N GLN A 11 -21.20 0.12 -8.28
CA GLN A 11 -21.99 -1.09 -8.15
C GLN A 11 -21.14 -2.36 -8.07
N LYS A 12 -19.92 -2.35 -8.63
CA LYS A 12 -18.97 -3.47 -8.48
C LYS A 12 -18.28 -3.49 -7.12
N ASP A 13 -18.10 -2.33 -6.50
CA ASP A 13 -17.49 -2.24 -5.17
C ASP A 13 -18.40 -2.81 -4.06
N LEU A 14 -19.73 -2.80 -4.25
CA LEU A 14 -20.69 -3.33 -3.28
C LEU A 14 -20.49 -4.83 -2.97
N PHE A 15 -19.98 -5.60 -3.93
CA PHE A 15 -19.76 -7.04 -3.80
C PHE A 15 -18.27 -7.41 -3.70
N ARG A 16 -17.39 -6.41 -3.60
CA ARG A 16 -15.96 -6.68 -3.52
C ARG A 16 -15.63 -7.12 -2.09
N PRO A 17 -15.12 -8.35 -1.87
CA PRO A 17 -14.74 -8.79 -0.53
C PRO A 17 -13.62 -7.90 -0.02
N GLN A 18 -13.75 -7.44 1.23
CA GLN A 18 -12.67 -6.67 1.87
C GLN A 18 -11.53 -7.61 2.23
N LEU A 19 -10.33 -7.04 2.38
CA LEU A 19 -9.16 -7.80 2.83
C LEU A 19 -9.42 -8.47 4.17
N ILE A 20 -10.14 -7.80 5.08
CA ILE A 20 -10.51 -8.36 6.40
C ILE A 20 -11.34 -9.64 6.32
N ASP A 21 -12.08 -9.84 5.22
CA ASP A 21 -12.97 -10.99 5.05
C ASP A 21 -12.23 -12.21 4.49
N ILE A 22 -11.05 -12.00 3.87
CA ILE A 22 -10.29 -13.05 3.17
C ILE A 22 -8.95 -13.39 3.83
N ILE A 23 -8.47 -12.58 4.77
CA ILE A 23 -7.22 -12.82 5.50
C ILE A 23 -7.46 -13.49 6.86
N ASN A 24 -6.53 -14.32 7.30
CA ASN A 24 -6.57 -14.86 8.66
C ASN A 24 -6.20 -13.76 9.69
N PRO A 25 -7.09 -13.42 10.66
CA PRO A 25 -6.81 -12.40 11.66
C PRO A 25 -5.65 -12.74 12.60
N ASN A 26 -5.27 -14.02 12.71
CA ASN A 26 -4.15 -14.48 13.52
C ASN A 26 -2.79 -14.44 12.80
N HIS A 27 -2.76 -14.07 11.51
CA HIS A 27 -1.53 -13.92 10.77
C HIS A 27 -0.63 -12.83 11.38
N ALA A 28 0.69 -13.07 11.39
CA ALA A 28 1.66 -12.20 12.09
C ALA A 28 1.58 -10.73 11.61
N LEU A 29 1.54 -10.49 10.30
CA LEU A 29 1.40 -9.14 9.73
C LEU A 29 0.07 -8.48 10.10
N VAL A 30 -1.02 -9.24 10.18
CA VAL A 30 -2.35 -8.70 10.53
C VAL A 30 -2.38 -8.26 11.99
N ARG A 31 -1.78 -9.06 12.88
CA ARG A 31 -1.63 -8.71 14.29
C ARG A 31 -0.72 -7.50 14.46
N LEU A 32 0.41 -7.47 13.74
CA LEU A 32 1.35 -6.34 13.79
C LEU A 32 0.67 -5.05 13.34
N ALA A 33 -0.07 -5.07 12.24
CA ALA A 33 -0.80 -3.91 11.75
C ALA A 33 -1.85 -3.37 12.74
N LYS A 34 -2.34 -4.18 13.67
CA LYS A 34 -3.29 -3.73 14.71
C LYS A 34 -2.60 -3.11 15.92
N VAL A 35 -1.32 -3.39 16.12
CA VAL A 35 -0.54 -2.91 17.27
C VAL A 35 0.24 -1.65 16.93
N LEU A 36 0.61 -1.45 15.66
CA LEU A 36 1.30 -0.26 15.21
C LEU A 36 0.41 0.99 15.31
N ASP A 37 0.97 2.05 15.89
CA ASP A 37 0.36 3.38 15.94
C ASP A 37 0.59 4.10 14.61
N TRP A 38 -0.31 3.85 13.66
CA TRP A 38 -0.22 4.43 12.32
C TRP A 38 -0.42 5.95 12.30
N ASP A 39 -1.19 6.51 13.23
CA ASP A 39 -1.44 7.95 13.31
C ASP A 39 -0.17 8.69 13.75
N ARG A 40 0.57 8.11 14.70
CA ARG A 40 1.87 8.63 15.09
C ARG A 40 2.88 8.54 13.95
N LEU A 41 2.93 7.41 13.24
CA LEU A 41 3.80 7.25 12.07
C LEU A 41 3.46 8.25 10.96
N ASP A 42 2.17 8.52 10.72
CA ASP A 42 1.72 9.54 9.76
C ASP A 42 2.14 10.94 10.18
N THR A 43 2.03 11.26 11.47
CA THR A 43 2.45 12.56 12.02
C THR A 43 3.97 12.76 11.91
N GLU A 44 4.76 11.74 12.24
CA GLU A 44 6.22 11.83 12.24
C GLU A 44 6.81 11.73 10.82
N LEU A 45 6.23 10.89 9.95
CA LEU A 45 6.83 10.55 8.65
C LEU A 45 6.06 11.08 7.44
N GLY A 46 4.81 11.51 7.58
CA GLY A 46 3.97 11.91 6.45
C GLY A 46 4.52 13.09 5.66
N THR A 47 5.24 13.99 6.31
CA THR A 47 5.91 15.12 5.65
C THR A 47 7.05 14.67 4.71
N HIS A 48 7.67 13.52 4.97
CA HIS A 48 8.72 12.96 4.12
C HIS A 48 8.16 12.29 2.85
N PHE A 49 6.91 11.82 2.89
CA PHE A 49 6.26 11.16 1.75
C PHE A 49 5.38 12.09 0.91
N ALA A 50 5.13 13.32 1.39
CA ALA A 50 4.46 14.37 0.64
C ALA A 50 5.38 14.92 -0.47
N THR A 51 5.28 14.34 -1.68
CA THR A 51 6.02 14.86 -2.85
C THR A 51 5.27 16.02 -3.51
N VAL A 52 6.00 17.10 -3.82
CA VAL A 52 5.44 18.26 -4.53
C VAL A 52 5.07 17.85 -5.96
N GLY A 53 3.77 17.83 -6.28
CA GLY A 53 3.26 17.69 -7.65
C GLY A 53 2.71 16.30 -8.04
N ALA A 54 2.90 15.26 -7.22
CA ALA A 54 2.21 13.97 -7.34
C ALA A 54 1.19 13.82 -6.20
N ALA A 55 0.14 13.00 -6.39
CA ALA A 55 -0.73 12.65 -5.28
C ALA A 55 0.11 11.93 -4.21
N ALA A 56 0.22 12.54 -3.02
CA ALA A 56 0.97 11.95 -1.92
C ALA A 56 0.41 10.55 -1.61
N LEU A 57 1.28 9.55 -1.60
CA LEU A 57 0.88 8.20 -1.18
C LEU A 57 0.60 8.22 0.34
N PRO A 58 -0.35 7.39 0.82
CA PRO A 58 -0.58 7.27 2.24
C PRO A 58 0.69 6.83 2.98
N THR A 59 1.00 7.47 4.12
CA THR A 59 2.20 7.14 4.91
C THR A 59 2.25 5.67 5.29
N ARG A 60 1.10 5.08 5.65
CA ARG A 60 1.00 3.65 5.97
C ARG A 60 1.42 2.73 4.82
N LEU A 61 1.16 3.12 3.56
CA LEU A 61 1.59 2.35 2.40
C LEU A 61 3.12 2.37 2.29
N MET A 62 3.71 3.56 2.37
CA MET A 62 5.17 3.73 2.26
C MET A 62 5.92 3.04 3.40
N VAL A 63 5.51 3.29 4.64
CA VAL A 63 6.10 2.66 5.83
C VAL A 63 5.91 1.15 5.80
N GLY A 64 4.73 0.68 5.38
CA GLY A 64 4.43 -0.75 5.25
C GLY A 64 5.35 -1.45 4.25
N LEU A 65 5.55 -0.85 3.06
CA LEU A 65 6.44 -1.39 2.04
C LEU A 65 7.91 -1.40 2.50
N LEU A 66 8.40 -0.30 3.07
CA LEU A 66 9.76 -0.22 3.63
C LEU A 66 9.97 -1.27 4.73
N TYR A 67 8.99 -1.44 5.61
CA TYR A 67 9.07 -2.45 6.66
C TYR A 67 9.15 -3.87 6.08
N LEU A 68 8.31 -4.20 5.10
CA LEU A 68 8.34 -5.51 4.44
C LEU A 68 9.63 -5.76 3.68
N GLN A 69 10.15 -4.73 3.01
CA GLN A 69 11.43 -4.76 2.32
C GLN A 69 12.56 -5.13 3.28
N HIS A 70 12.65 -4.44 4.42
CA HIS A 70 13.68 -4.71 5.41
C HIS A 70 13.47 -6.02 6.16
N LEU A 71 12.23 -6.38 6.50
CA LEU A 71 11.90 -7.62 7.22
C LEU A 71 12.29 -8.87 6.43
N TYR A 72 12.07 -8.85 5.12
CA TYR A 72 12.32 -9.99 4.23
C TYR A 72 13.56 -9.83 3.34
N ASN A 73 14.31 -8.74 3.52
CA ASN A 73 15.49 -8.40 2.72
C ASN A 73 15.22 -8.44 1.20
N LEU A 74 14.14 -7.79 0.78
CA LEU A 74 13.68 -7.74 -0.61
C LEU A 74 14.24 -6.52 -1.36
N SER A 75 14.31 -6.59 -2.68
CA SER A 75 14.50 -5.39 -3.51
C SER A 75 13.18 -4.61 -3.66
N ASP A 76 13.26 -3.40 -4.19
CA ASP A 76 12.09 -2.55 -4.47
C ASP A 76 11.12 -3.23 -5.46
N GLU A 77 11.66 -3.95 -6.45
CA GLU A 77 10.87 -4.69 -7.43
C GLU A 77 10.23 -5.93 -6.79
N MET A 78 10.99 -6.68 -6.00
CA MET A 78 10.49 -7.89 -5.35
C MET A 78 9.40 -7.60 -4.32
N VAL A 79 9.54 -6.51 -3.55
CA VAL A 79 8.49 -6.13 -2.58
C VAL A 79 7.20 -5.73 -3.30
N LEU A 80 7.30 -5.09 -4.48
CA LEU A 80 6.16 -4.78 -5.33
C LEU A 80 5.47 -6.03 -5.88
N GLU A 81 6.24 -6.98 -6.40
CA GLU A 81 5.72 -8.26 -6.89
C GLU A 81 4.99 -9.00 -5.77
N GLN A 82 5.61 -9.13 -4.60
CA GLN A 82 4.99 -9.77 -3.44
C GLN A 82 3.75 -9.03 -2.93
N TRP A 83 3.75 -7.69 -3.00
CA TRP A 83 2.58 -6.90 -2.64
C TRP A 83 1.39 -7.16 -3.59
N LEU A 84 1.63 -7.36 -4.88
CA LEU A 84 0.56 -7.68 -5.85
C LEU A 84 -0.04 -9.08 -5.65
N GLU A 85 0.76 -10.01 -5.16
CA GLU A 85 0.36 -11.41 -4.95
C GLU A 85 -0.25 -11.66 -3.56
N SER A 86 0.12 -10.88 -2.55
CA SER A 86 -0.20 -11.18 -1.15
C SER A 86 -1.26 -10.25 -0.55
N PRO A 87 -2.47 -10.74 -0.22
CA PRO A 87 -3.47 -9.92 0.48
C PRO A 87 -3.01 -9.48 1.88
N TYR A 88 -2.10 -10.23 2.50
CA TYR A 88 -1.52 -9.84 3.79
C TYR A 88 -0.62 -8.62 3.68
N TYR A 89 0.15 -8.49 2.59
CA TYR A 89 1.02 -7.33 2.37
C TYR A 89 0.18 -6.09 2.11
N GLN A 90 -0.86 -6.21 1.28
CA GLN A 90 -1.79 -5.13 1.01
C GLN A 90 -2.51 -4.66 2.28
N TYR A 91 -3.00 -5.60 3.08
CA TYR A 91 -3.65 -5.28 4.35
C TYR A 91 -2.69 -4.58 5.33
N PHE A 92 -1.45 -5.08 5.43
CA PHE A 92 -0.43 -4.48 6.29
C PHE A 92 -0.18 -3.01 5.87
N CYS A 93 -0.02 -2.78 4.57
CA CYS A 93 0.14 -1.47 3.96
C CYS A 93 -1.11 -0.56 3.96
N GLY A 94 -2.25 -1.03 4.49
CA GLY A 94 -3.44 -0.20 4.70
C GLY A 94 -4.49 -0.24 3.58
N GLU A 95 -4.34 -1.14 2.61
CA GLU A 95 -5.42 -1.37 1.64
C GLU A 95 -6.65 -1.97 2.32
N THR A 96 -7.83 -1.57 1.85
CA THR A 96 -9.10 -2.15 2.29
C THR A 96 -9.55 -3.29 1.39
N PHE A 97 -9.19 -3.25 0.12
CA PHE A 97 -9.58 -4.23 -0.90
C PHE A 97 -8.35 -4.76 -1.63
N PHE A 98 -8.42 -6.03 -2.04
CA PHE A 98 -7.30 -6.65 -2.76
C PHE A 98 -7.17 -6.12 -4.19
N ASN A 99 -6.06 -5.45 -4.49
CA ASN A 99 -5.74 -4.81 -5.77
C ASN A 99 -4.66 -5.61 -6.52
N MET A 100 -4.98 -6.08 -7.72
CA MET A 100 -4.03 -6.85 -8.55
C MET A 100 -3.13 -5.95 -9.44
N THR A 101 -3.19 -4.63 -9.28
CA THR A 101 -2.46 -3.69 -10.16
C THR A 101 -1.64 -2.69 -9.37
N SER A 102 -0.35 -2.57 -9.68
CA SER A 102 0.58 -1.63 -9.03
C SER A 102 0.50 -0.20 -9.57
N ARG A 103 -0.55 0.15 -10.35
CA ARG A 103 -0.69 1.47 -11.01
C ARG A 103 -0.65 2.63 -10.02
N ALA A 104 -1.02 2.40 -8.77
CA ALA A 104 -0.95 3.41 -7.70
C ALA A 104 0.47 3.60 -7.12
N ILE A 105 1.36 2.60 -7.22
CA ILE A 105 2.63 2.54 -6.47
C ILE A 105 3.86 2.70 -7.38
N GLN A 106 3.76 2.29 -8.66
CA GLN A 106 4.85 2.36 -9.64
C GLN A 106 5.58 3.71 -9.75
N PRO A 107 4.91 4.89 -9.76
CA PRO A 107 5.63 6.15 -9.93
C PRO A 107 6.47 6.57 -8.73
N VAL A 108 6.32 5.98 -7.55
CA VAL A 108 7.09 6.37 -6.36
C VAL A 108 8.37 5.53 -6.21
N LEU A 109 8.31 4.22 -6.49
CA LEU A 109 9.49 3.35 -6.34
C LEU A 109 10.49 3.48 -7.50
N LEU A 110 10.04 3.80 -8.72
CA LEU A 110 10.96 4.06 -9.85
C LEU A 110 11.73 5.39 -9.72
N ASN A 111 11.23 6.34 -8.92
CA ASN A 111 11.88 7.64 -8.68
C ASN A 111 12.79 7.65 -7.44
N GLY A 112 12.72 6.62 -6.58
CA GLY A 112 13.60 6.46 -5.42
C GLY A 112 15.02 5.99 -5.76
N ALA A 113 15.25 5.53 -7.00
CA ALA A 113 16.54 5.08 -7.48
C ALA A 113 17.43 6.19 -8.11
N ASN A 114 17.06 7.47 -7.97
CA ASN A 114 17.78 8.57 -8.62
C ASN A 114 17.95 9.82 -7.74
N VAL A 115 18.47 9.63 -6.52
CA VAL A 115 19.13 10.66 -5.71
C VAL A 115 20.47 10.15 -5.23
#